data_AF-A0A8I2YFK2-F1
#
_entry.id   AF-A0A8I2YFK2-F1
#
_cell.length_a   1.000
_cell.length_b   1.000
_cell.length_c   1.000
_cell.angle_alpha   90.00
_cell.angle_beta   90.00
_cell.angle_gamma   90.00
#
_symmetry.space_group_name_H-M   'P 1'
#
loop_
_entity.id
_entity.type
_entity.pdbx_description
1 polymer ?
#
loop_
_entity_poly.entity_id
_entity_poly.type
_entity_poly.pdbx_seq_one_letter_code
_entity_poly.pdbx_strand_id
1 'polypeptide(L)'
;MMPTVDLYTLRNQLLQSEKYLGDPDLPNKVHWVTEGRRDILVLNDDQENDNQTVDHVQPVVLSTVVRIFDQLFWLTSDAGWKGPTDFTACLHQAKASCVGVRPNEDAGPFQSDFAVIADNTKTLQNLAATPQFEVKVGFASNTNSPAAQLKFRHVLFEELTTEDASEEQLEG
;
A
#
# COMPACT_ATOMS: atom_id res chain seq x y z
N MET A 1 -14.17 -20.92 21.59
CA MET A 1 -14.94 -19.70 21.30
C MET A 1 -13.93 -18.69 20.79
N MET A 2 -13.90 -18.40 19.49
CA MET A 2 -13.00 -17.37 18.94
C MET A 2 -13.49 -16.01 19.45
N PRO A 3 -12.62 -15.10 19.91
CA PRO A 3 -13.04 -13.76 20.30
C PRO A 3 -13.64 -13.06 19.08
N THR A 4 -14.88 -12.57 19.22
CA THR A 4 -15.49 -11.69 18.24
C THR A 4 -14.73 -10.38 18.27
N VAL A 5 -13.97 -10.08 17.21
CA VAL A 5 -13.25 -8.81 17.08
C VAL A 5 -14.26 -7.68 16.94
N ASP A 6 -14.20 -6.71 17.85
CA ASP A 6 -14.98 -5.48 17.70
C ASP A 6 -14.35 -4.59 16.63
N LEU A 7 -15.02 -4.48 15.48
CA LEU A 7 -14.57 -3.71 14.33
C LEU A 7 -14.46 -2.21 14.62
N TYR A 8 -15.23 -1.67 15.57
CA TYR A 8 -15.12 -0.26 15.97
C TYR A 8 -13.84 0.01 16.75
N THR A 9 -13.50 -0.88 17.69
CA THR A 9 -12.23 -0.80 18.42
C THR A 9 -11.04 -0.90 17.44
N LEU A 10 -11.07 -1.83 16.49
CA LEU A 10 -10.02 -1.96 15.47
C LEU A 10 -9.90 -0.70 14.60
N ARG A 11 -11.02 -0.12 14.17
CA ARG A 11 -11.01 1.14 13.42
C ARG A 11 -10.39 2.27 14.23
N ASN A 12 -10.69 2.38 15.52
CA ASN A 12 -10.12 3.41 16.37
C ASN A 12 -8.60 3.25 16.53
N GLN A 13 -8.11 2.01 16.65
CA GLN A 13 -6.68 1.72 16.65
C GLN A 13 -6.00 2.14 15.33
N LEU A 14 -6.66 1.85 14.20
CA LEU A 14 -6.16 2.27 12.88
C LEU A 14 -6.10 3.80 12.76
N LEU A 15 -7.14 4.52 13.20
CA LEU A 15 -7.13 5.99 13.22
C LEU A 15 -6.02 6.57 14.10
N GLN A 16 -5.75 5.96 15.25
CA GLN A 16 -4.66 6.37 16.15
C GLN A 16 -3.26 6.08 15.59
N SER A 17 -3.13 5.19 14.60
CA SER A 17 -1.84 4.85 13.99
C SER A 17 -1.27 5.95 13.09
N GLU A 18 -2.09 6.95 12.73
CA GLU A 18 -1.78 8.02 11.76
C GLU A 18 -1.44 7.55 10.34
N LYS A 19 -1.56 6.24 10.10
CA LYS A 19 -1.19 5.57 8.84
C LYS A 19 -2.41 4.99 8.12
N TYR A 20 -3.62 5.24 8.63
CA TYR A 20 -4.84 4.67 8.08
C TYR A 20 -5.43 5.55 6.98
N LEU A 21 -5.62 4.98 5.79
CA LEU A 21 -6.17 5.68 4.62
C LEU A 21 -7.61 6.19 4.84
N GLY A 22 -8.35 5.65 5.81
CA GLY A 22 -9.69 6.15 6.15
C GLY A 22 -9.70 7.34 7.11
N ASP A 23 -8.54 7.85 7.52
CA ASP A 23 -8.41 9.10 8.27
C ASP A 23 -8.52 10.31 7.31
N PRO A 24 -9.55 11.17 7.43
CA PRO A 24 -9.69 12.36 6.57
C PRO A 24 -8.51 13.33 6.64
N ASP A 25 -7.78 13.34 7.76
CA ASP A 25 -6.64 14.25 7.95
C ASP A 25 -5.30 13.66 7.47
N LEU A 26 -5.28 12.41 7.00
CA LEU A 26 -4.06 11.73 6.55
C LEU A 26 -3.25 12.57 5.54
N PRO A 27 -3.82 13.21 4.51
CA PRO A 27 -3.05 14.00 3.55
C PRO A 27 -2.25 15.16 4.17
N ASN A 28 -2.64 15.63 5.37
CA ASN A 28 -1.93 16.68 6.11
C ASN A 28 -0.85 16.12 7.04
N LYS A 29 -0.75 14.79 7.20
CA LYS A 29 0.21 14.10 8.08
C LYS A 29 1.40 13.52 7.31
N VAL A 30 1.30 13.46 5.98
CA VAL A 30 2.32 12.86 5.11
C VAL A 30 2.72 13.80 3.97
N HIS A 31 3.94 13.63 3.46
CA HIS A 31 4.40 14.32 2.26
C HIS A 31 5.30 13.41 1.41
N TRP A 32 5.47 13.78 0.14
CA TRP A 32 6.38 13.08 -0.77
C TRP A 32 7.77 13.73 -0.72
N VAL A 33 8.80 12.89 -0.63
CA VAL A 33 10.21 13.29 -0.71
C VAL A 33 10.85 12.57 -1.90
N THR A 34 11.62 13.30 -2.70
CA THR A 34 12.39 12.71 -3.80
C THR A 34 13.73 12.21 -3.28
N GLU A 35 13.98 10.91 -3.45
CA GLU A 35 15.24 10.25 -3.09
C GLU A 35 15.83 9.60 -4.35
N GLY A 36 16.81 10.28 -4.96
CA GLY A 36 17.45 9.84 -6.19
C GLY A 36 16.48 9.80 -7.38
N ARG A 37 16.00 8.59 -7.73
CA ARG A 37 15.06 8.35 -8.86
C ARG A 37 13.68 7.87 -8.42
N ARG A 38 13.38 7.89 -7.12
CA ARG A 38 12.10 7.49 -6.55
C ARG A 38 11.51 8.61 -5.72
N ASP A 39 10.20 8.67 -5.67
CA ASP A 39 9.48 9.47 -4.67
C ASP A 39 8.97 8.52 -3.58
N ILE A 40 9.21 8.90 -2.33
CA ILE A 40 8.82 8.15 -1.15
C ILE A 40 7.86 9.00 -0.32
N LEU A 41 6.78 8.37 0.17
CA LEU A 41 5.84 9.02 1.07
C LEU A 41 6.38 8.85 2.50
N VAL A 42 6.35 9.91 3.31
CA VAL A 42 6.90 9.94 4.67
C VAL A 42 5.94 10.65 5.63
N LEU A 43 6.11 10.48 6.94
CA LEU A 43 5.36 11.25 7.93
C LEU A 43 5.98 12.64 8.13
N ASN A 44 5.18 13.63 8.49
CA ASN A 44 5.67 14.99 8.71
C ASN A 44 6.57 15.12 9.95
N ASP A 45 6.36 14.30 10.98
CA ASP A 45 7.11 14.38 12.24
C ASP A 45 8.56 13.88 12.12
N ASP A 46 8.93 13.24 11.00
CA ASP A 46 10.31 12.81 10.71
C ASP A 46 11.25 14.00 10.41
N GLN A 47 10.75 15.24 10.42
CA GLN A 47 11.51 16.47 10.15
C GLN A 47 12.24 17.06 11.38
N GLU A 48 11.91 16.68 12.62
CA GLU A 48 12.42 17.39 13.82
C GLU A 48 13.83 16.99 14.31
N ASN A 49 14.45 15.95 13.76
CA ASN A 49 15.82 15.54 14.14
C ASN A 49 16.88 16.09 13.18
N ASP A 50 17.00 17.42 13.16
CA ASP A 50 17.88 18.23 12.31
C ASP A 50 19.40 18.11 12.65
N ASN A 51 19.86 16.91 13.03
CA ASN A 51 21.27 16.60 13.29
C ASN A 51 21.68 15.16 12.96
N GLN A 52 20.84 14.37 12.29
CA GLN A 52 21.25 13.08 11.76
C GLN A 52 21.68 13.24 10.30
N THR A 53 22.90 12.78 10.04
CA THR A 53 23.47 12.51 8.72
C THR A 53 22.41 11.93 7.77
N VAL A 54 22.44 12.39 6.52
CA VAL A 54 21.50 12.19 5.39
C VAL A 54 21.30 10.72 4.97
N ASP A 55 21.31 9.74 5.88
CA ASP A 55 21.49 8.37 5.44
C ASP A 55 20.19 7.66 5.05
N HIS A 56 19.05 7.73 5.76
CA HIS A 56 17.86 7.01 5.28
C HIS A 56 16.53 7.64 5.69
N VAL A 57 15.79 8.16 4.71
CA VAL A 57 14.39 8.54 4.86
C VAL A 57 13.54 7.28 4.83
N GLN A 58 12.77 7.01 5.89
CA GLN A 58 11.96 5.80 6.01
C GLN A 58 10.58 5.98 5.34
N PRO A 59 10.19 5.13 4.37
CA PRO A 59 8.87 5.22 3.76
C PRO A 59 7.75 4.90 4.76
N VAL A 60 6.69 5.70 4.76
CA VAL A 60 5.48 5.40 5.54
C VAL A 60 4.70 4.26 4.90
N VAL A 61 4.37 3.25 5.70
CA VAL A 61 3.48 2.16 5.29
C VAL A 61 2.05 2.53 5.68
N LEU A 62 1.21 2.76 4.68
CA LEU A 62 -0.21 3.04 4.87
C LEU A 62 -1.04 1.76 5.00
N SER A 63 -2.14 1.85 5.73
CA SER A 63 -3.06 0.74 5.99
C SER A 63 -4.48 1.07 5.52
N THR A 64 -5.23 0.05 5.13
CA THR A 64 -6.65 0.15 4.77
C THR A 64 -7.34 -1.19 4.90
N VAL A 65 -8.67 -1.17 5.01
CA VAL A 65 -9.51 -2.36 5.00
C VAL A 65 -10.34 -2.37 3.73
N VAL A 66 -10.18 -3.42 2.93
CA VAL A 66 -10.84 -3.60 1.65
C VAL A 66 -11.37 -5.02 1.53
N ARG A 67 -12.38 -5.21 0.68
CA ARG A 67 -12.71 -6.53 0.17
C ARG A 67 -11.89 -6.78 -1.10
N ILE A 68 -11.28 -7.96 -1.20
CA ILE A 68 -10.61 -8.36 -2.44
C ILE A 68 -11.65 -8.61 -3.53
N PHE A 69 -11.41 -8.04 -4.71
CA PHE A 69 -12.21 -8.28 -5.90
C PHE A 69 -11.72 -9.56 -6.57
N ASP A 70 -12.52 -10.61 -6.43
CA ASP A 70 -12.25 -11.97 -6.92
C ASP A 70 -11.95 -12.06 -8.41
N GLN A 71 -12.56 -11.21 -9.24
CA GLN A 71 -12.33 -11.19 -10.69
C GLN A 71 -10.97 -10.59 -11.09
N LEU A 72 -10.31 -9.83 -10.21
CA LEU A 72 -9.01 -9.20 -10.45
C LEU A 72 -8.03 -9.57 -9.34
N PHE A 73 -7.85 -10.88 -9.15
CA PHE A 73 -7.02 -11.46 -8.10
C PHE A 73 -5.96 -12.39 -8.69
N TRP A 74 -4.70 -12.02 -8.50
CA TRP A 74 -3.51 -12.77 -8.92
C TRP A 74 -2.53 -12.90 -7.74
N LEU A 75 -3.01 -13.40 -6.60
CA LEU A 75 -2.16 -13.83 -5.48
C LEU A 75 -1.95 -15.35 -5.49
N THR A 76 -1.73 -15.94 -6.66
CA THR A 76 -1.26 -17.31 -6.77
C THR A 76 0.23 -17.38 -6.42
N SER A 77 0.72 -18.57 -6.06
CA SER A 77 2.14 -18.78 -5.70
C SER A 77 3.12 -18.44 -6.84
N ASP A 78 2.63 -18.35 -8.06
CA ASP A 78 3.37 -17.96 -9.26
C ASP A 78 3.03 -16.55 -9.75
N ALA A 79 2.18 -15.79 -9.05
CA ALA A 79 1.66 -14.48 -9.48
C ALA A 79 1.04 -14.46 -10.89
N GLY A 80 0.60 -15.62 -11.40
CA GLY A 80 0.10 -15.77 -12.76
C GLY A 80 1.20 -15.71 -13.83
N TRP A 81 2.43 -16.05 -13.46
CA TRP A 81 3.59 -16.10 -14.37
C TRP A 81 3.40 -17.12 -15.49
N LYS A 82 3.46 -16.67 -16.75
CA LYS A 82 3.29 -17.51 -17.95
C LYS A 82 4.56 -17.68 -18.78
N GLY A 83 5.71 -17.30 -18.23
CA GLY A 83 6.99 -17.26 -18.92
C GLY A 83 7.44 -15.85 -19.29
N PRO A 84 8.68 -15.69 -19.79
CA PRO A 84 9.35 -14.41 -19.98
C PRO A 84 8.53 -13.40 -20.81
N THR A 85 8.56 -12.14 -20.39
CA THR A 85 7.97 -10.99 -21.08
C THR A 85 8.97 -9.83 -21.10
N ASP A 86 8.69 -8.78 -21.87
CA ASP A 86 9.55 -7.57 -21.90
C ASP A 86 9.66 -6.87 -20.55
N PHE A 87 8.72 -7.09 -19.62
CA PHE A 87 8.64 -6.39 -18.32
C PHE A 87 9.01 -7.26 -17.13
N THR A 88 9.03 -8.58 -17.30
CA THR A 88 9.32 -9.54 -16.25
C THR A 88 10.03 -10.65 -16.99
N ALA A 89 11.35 -10.80 -16.82
CA ALA A 89 12.11 -11.79 -17.58
C ALA A 89 12.12 -13.15 -16.87
N CYS A 90 12.02 -13.13 -15.55
CA CYS A 90 12.15 -14.30 -14.69
C CYS A 90 11.04 -14.37 -13.64
N LEU A 91 10.71 -15.58 -13.17
CA LEU A 91 9.68 -15.80 -12.15
C LEU A 91 9.96 -15.01 -10.86
N HIS A 92 11.21 -14.88 -10.43
CA HIS A 92 11.55 -14.15 -9.21
C HIS A 92 11.27 -12.64 -9.30
N GLN A 93 11.06 -12.11 -10.52
CA GLN A 93 10.66 -10.73 -10.76
C GLN A 93 9.13 -10.57 -10.82
N ALA A 94 8.38 -11.67 -10.86
CA ALA A 94 6.93 -11.63 -10.91
C ALA A 94 6.37 -11.05 -9.62
N LYS A 95 5.30 -10.26 -9.76
CA LYS A 95 4.65 -9.57 -8.65
C LYS A 95 3.18 -9.96 -8.63
N ALA A 96 2.77 -10.56 -7.52
CA ALA A 96 1.38 -10.86 -7.26
C ALA A 96 0.60 -9.55 -7.19
N SER A 97 -0.62 -9.53 -7.70
CA SER A 97 -1.45 -8.33 -7.68
C SER A 97 -2.90 -8.64 -7.37
N CYS A 98 -3.56 -7.74 -6.68
CA CYS A 98 -4.99 -7.82 -6.45
C CYS A 98 -5.62 -6.44 -6.46
N VAL A 99 -6.93 -6.42 -6.59
CA VAL A 99 -7.72 -5.19 -6.50
C VAL A 99 -8.58 -5.26 -5.24
N GLY A 100 -8.46 -4.25 -4.38
CA GLY A 100 -9.38 -4.02 -3.28
C GLY A 100 -10.53 -3.11 -3.71
N VAL A 101 -11.72 -3.45 -3.25
CA VAL A 101 -12.97 -2.72 -3.44
C VAL A 101 -13.64 -2.49 -2.10
N ARG A 102 -14.74 -1.72 -2.12
CA ARG A 102 -15.54 -1.44 -0.94
C ARG A 102 -15.88 -2.72 -0.18
N PRO A 103 -15.63 -2.78 1.14
CA PRO A 103 -16.11 -3.85 1.98
C PRO A 103 -17.62 -4.07 1.89
N ASN A 104 -18.07 -5.27 2.22
CA ASN A 104 -19.50 -5.57 2.32
C ASN A 104 -20.13 -4.87 3.54
N GLU A 105 -21.45 -4.84 3.62
CA GLU A 105 -22.19 -4.12 4.68
C GLU A 105 -21.90 -4.65 6.09
N ASP A 106 -21.54 -5.92 6.21
CA ASP A 106 -21.16 -6.59 7.46
C ASP A 106 -19.78 -6.18 8.00
N ALA A 107 -18.95 -5.50 7.21
CA ALA A 107 -17.68 -4.93 7.65
C ALA A 107 -17.83 -3.66 8.51
N GLY A 108 -19.08 -3.26 8.80
CA GLY A 108 -19.40 -2.18 9.73
C GLY A 108 -18.74 -0.85 9.34
N PRO A 109 -17.92 -0.25 10.22
CA PRO A 109 -17.42 1.09 9.98
C PRO A 109 -16.40 1.18 8.83
N PHE A 110 -15.73 0.07 8.47
CA PHE A 110 -14.80 0.04 7.33
C PHE A 110 -15.49 0.23 5.98
N GLN A 111 -16.75 -0.20 5.87
CA GLN A 111 -17.55 0.01 4.66
C GLN A 111 -17.88 1.50 4.45
N SER A 112 -18.00 2.26 5.55
CA SER A 112 -18.27 3.71 5.55
C SER A 112 -17.02 4.53 5.23
N ASP A 113 -15.85 4.08 5.69
CA ASP A 113 -14.57 4.76 5.44
C ASP A 113 -14.13 4.71 3.97
N PHE A 114 -14.68 3.80 3.17
CA PHE A 114 -14.18 3.53 1.82
C PHE A 114 -14.20 4.75 0.88
N ALA A 115 -15.17 5.66 1.05
CA ALA A 115 -15.20 6.91 0.29
C ALA A 115 -13.99 7.79 0.62
N VAL A 116 -13.68 7.95 1.91
CA VAL A 116 -12.50 8.69 2.40
C VAL A 116 -11.22 8.03 1.92
N ILE A 117 -11.13 6.69 2.00
CA ILE A 117 -10.00 5.91 1.49
C ILE A 117 -9.76 6.21 0.00
N ALA A 118 -10.81 6.20 -0.81
CA ALA A 118 -10.72 6.46 -2.24
C ALA A 118 -10.24 7.89 -2.54
N ASP A 119 -10.79 8.88 -1.83
CA ASP A 119 -10.42 10.29 -1.97
C ASP A 119 -8.98 10.56 -1.53
N ASN A 120 -8.56 10.01 -0.40
CA ASN A 120 -7.19 10.11 0.09
C ASN A 120 -6.20 9.46 -0.87
N THR A 121 -6.51 8.26 -1.35
CA THR A 121 -5.71 7.54 -2.36
C THR A 121 -5.52 8.38 -3.62
N LYS A 122 -6.61 8.99 -4.12
CA LYS A 122 -6.57 9.88 -5.28
C LYS A 122 -5.75 11.15 -5.02
N THR A 123 -5.90 11.74 -3.84
CA THR A 123 -5.15 12.93 -3.41
C THR A 123 -3.66 12.64 -3.37
N LEU A 124 -3.24 11.58 -2.68
CA LEU A 124 -1.84 11.17 -2.57
C LEU A 124 -1.22 10.85 -3.94
N GLN A 125 -1.96 10.14 -4.81
CA GLN A 125 -1.51 9.89 -6.19
C GLN A 125 -1.35 11.18 -7.00
N ASN A 126 -2.23 12.17 -6.81
CA ASN A 126 -2.12 13.45 -7.51
C ASN A 126 -0.94 14.29 -7.03
N LEU A 127 -0.57 14.20 -5.75
CA LEU A 127 0.57 14.90 -5.17
C LEU A 127 1.91 14.35 -5.70
N ALA A 128 2.01 13.05 -5.96
CA ALA A 128 3.19 12.42 -6.59
C ALA A 128 3.18 12.47 -8.13
N ALA A 129 2.11 12.96 -8.76
CA ALA A 129 2.01 12.91 -10.20
C ALA A 129 3.03 13.83 -10.87
N THR A 130 3.76 13.31 -11.85
CA THR A 130 4.67 14.13 -12.68
C THR A 130 3.87 15.26 -13.34
N PRO A 131 4.30 16.53 -13.17
CA PRO A 131 3.63 17.65 -13.81
C PRO A 131 3.53 17.44 -15.33
N GLN A 132 2.43 17.91 -15.93
CA GLN A 132 2.18 17.93 -17.38
C GLN A 132 1.80 16.58 -18.04
N PHE A 133 1.77 15.48 -17.29
CA PHE A 133 1.22 14.21 -17.81
C PHE A 133 -0.29 14.13 -17.60
N GLU A 134 -1.03 13.95 -18.69
CA GLU A 134 -2.51 13.83 -18.67
C GLU A 134 -2.98 12.50 -18.09
N VAL A 135 -2.22 11.42 -18.33
CA VAL A 135 -2.55 10.08 -17.84
C VAL A 135 -1.77 9.80 -16.57
N LYS A 136 -2.49 9.74 -15.45
CA LYS A 136 -1.92 9.42 -14.14
C LYS A 136 -2.29 7.98 -13.78
N VAL A 137 -1.35 7.05 -13.95
CA VAL A 137 -1.51 5.65 -13.53
C VAL A 137 -0.82 5.46 -12.18
N GLY A 138 -1.56 4.98 -11.19
CA GLY A 138 -1.03 4.73 -9.85
C GLY A 138 -1.77 3.60 -9.15
N PHE A 139 -1.82 3.69 -7.82
CA PHE A 139 -2.47 2.68 -6.98
C PHE A 139 -3.99 2.88 -6.89
N ALA A 140 -4.54 4.05 -7.23
CA ALA A 140 -5.96 4.20 -7.53
C ALA A 140 -6.23 3.67 -8.94
N SER A 141 -6.91 2.52 -9.04
CA SER A 141 -7.28 1.94 -10.33
C SER A 141 -8.64 2.47 -10.78
N ASN A 142 -8.72 2.87 -12.04
CA ASN A 142 -9.96 3.20 -12.74
C ASN A 142 -10.72 4.44 -12.22
N THR A 143 -10.19 5.63 -12.50
CA THR A 143 -10.86 6.93 -12.22
C THR A 143 -12.16 7.13 -12.99
N ASN A 144 -12.50 6.24 -13.94
CA ASN A 144 -13.63 6.37 -14.86
C ASN A 144 -14.73 5.31 -14.61
N SER A 145 -14.58 4.45 -13.61
CA SER A 145 -15.61 3.50 -13.17
C SER A 145 -16.33 4.04 -11.93
N PRO A 146 -17.65 3.80 -11.75
CA PRO A 146 -18.39 4.27 -10.59
C PRO A 146 -17.96 3.65 -9.25
N ALA A 147 -17.14 2.59 -9.27
CA ALA A 147 -16.60 1.98 -8.07
C ALA A 147 -15.08 2.24 -8.00
N ALA A 148 -14.65 3.02 -7.01
CA ALA A 148 -13.23 3.20 -6.73
C ALA A 148 -12.56 1.85 -6.43
N GLN A 149 -11.38 1.64 -7.00
CA GLN A 149 -10.60 0.41 -6.86
C GLN A 149 -9.18 0.76 -6.41
N LEU A 150 -8.64 -0.04 -5.49
CA LEU A 150 -7.26 0.10 -5.01
C LEU A 150 -6.46 -1.09 -5.54
N LYS A 151 -5.40 -0.82 -6.30
CA LYS A 151 -4.52 -1.86 -6.81
C LYS A 151 -3.39 -2.10 -5.82
N PHE A 152 -3.30 -3.33 -5.34
CA PHE A 152 -2.21 -3.81 -4.50
C PHE A 152 -1.29 -4.70 -5.32
N ARG A 153 -0.01 -4.66 -4.96
CA ARG A 153 1.04 -5.45 -5.60
C ARG A 153 2.01 -5.92 -4.52
N HIS A 154 2.36 -7.19 -4.58
CA HIS A 154 3.26 -7.85 -3.65
C HIS A 154 4.36 -8.55 -4.45
N VAL A 155 5.62 -8.46 -4.00
CA VAL A 155 6.72 -9.23 -4.61
C VAL A 155 6.60 -10.70 -4.19
N LEU A 156 6.87 -11.65 -5.08
CA LEU A 156 6.82 -13.07 -4.67
C LEU A 156 8.05 -13.50 -3.87
N PHE A 157 9.18 -12.87 -4.14
CA PHE A 157 10.47 -13.19 -3.57
C PHE A 157 11.14 -11.89 -3.14
N GLU A 158 11.80 -11.95 -1.99
CA GLU A 158 12.67 -10.91 -1.49
C GLU A 158 14.11 -11.42 -1.59
N GLU A 159 15.05 -10.52 -1.84
CA GLU A 159 16.46 -10.89 -1.86
C GLU A 159 16.89 -11.14 -0.41
N LEU A 160 17.51 -12.30 -0.15
CA LEU A 160 18.07 -12.58 1.18
C LEU A 160 19.13 -11.52 1.49
N THR A 161 18.93 -10.81 2.58
CA THR A 161 19.97 -9.93 3.09
C THR A 161 21.01 -10.74 3.87
N THR A 162 22.19 -10.16 4.06
CA THR A 162 23.24 -10.75 4.91
C THR A 162 22.78 -10.99 6.36
N GLU A 163 21.74 -10.31 6.81
CA GLU A 163 21.14 -10.46 8.14
C GLU A 163 20.23 -11.69 8.18
N ASP A 164 19.40 -11.90 7.17
CA ASP A 164 18.53 -13.08 7.03
C ASP A 164 19.33 -14.39 6.95
N ALA A 165 20.47 -14.36 6.26
CA ALA A 165 21.37 -15.51 6.13
C ALA A 165 22.01 -15.97 7.45
N SER A 166 22.00 -15.12 8.50
CA SER A 166 22.56 -15.44 9.81
C SER A 166 21.55 -16.11 10.76
N GLU A 167 20.25 -15.97 10.50
CA GLU A 167 19.19 -16.64 11.28
C GLU A 167 18.96 -18.09 10.83
N GLU A 168 19.25 -18.44 9.57
CA GLU A 168 19.09 -19.81 9.03
C GLU A 168 20.22 -20.80 9.41
N GLN A 169 21.22 -20.41 10.22
CA GLN A 169 22.26 -21.33 10.70
C GLN A 169 21.90 -22.11 11.99
N LEU A 170 20.66 -22.03 12.46
CA LEU A 170 20.17 -22.80 13.62
C LEU A 170 18.90 -23.57 13.29
N GLU A 171 18.94 -24.49 12.32
CA GLU A 171 18.18 -25.76 12.31
C GLU A 171 18.39 -26.52 10.98
N GLY A 172 19.20 -27.59 11.02
CA GLY A 172 19.23 -28.65 9.99
C GLY A 172 20.59 -28.98 9.40
#